data_AF-A0A453I7Q1-F1
#
_entry.id   AF-A0A453I7Q1-F1
#
_cell.length_a   1.000
_cell.length_b   1.000
_cell.length_c   1.000
_cell.angle_alpha   90.00
_cell.angle_beta   90.00
_cell.angle_gamma   90.00
#
_symmetry.space_group_name_H-M   'P 1'
#
loop_
_entity.id
_entity.type
_entity.pdbx_description
1 polymer ?
#
loop_
_entity_poly.entity_id
_entity_poly.type
_entity_poly.pdbx_seq_one_letter_code
_entity_poly.pdbx_strand_id
1 'polypeptide(L)'
;KTIIILTLEVMRRYGIPEPYEKLKEMTRGQAVTKDSIRKFIEGLDLPEDAQSSLLKLTPHSYTGEAENLAANIWNVVDLKSGF
;
A
#
# COMPACT_ATOMS: atom_id res chain seq x y z
N LYS A 1 3.25 -6.27 2.43
CA LYS A 1 2.67 -5.26 3.36
C LYS A 1 2.28 -3.96 2.64
N THR A 2 2.98 -3.59 1.57
CA THR A 2 2.80 -2.31 0.87
C THR A 2 1.49 -2.12 0.11
N ILE A 3 0.97 -3.18 -0.53
CA ILE A 3 -0.30 -3.10 -1.26
C ILE A 3 -1.48 -2.77 -0.35
N ILE A 4 -1.52 -3.31 0.87
CA ILE A 4 -2.63 -3.11 1.82
C ILE A 4 -2.80 -1.63 2.17
N ILE A 5 -1.68 -0.91 2.36
CA ILE A 5 -1.70 0.52 2.72
C ILE A 5 -2.22 1.35 1.55
N LEU A 6 -1.84 1.01 0.31
CA LEU A 6 -2.33 1.71 -0.88
C LEU A 6 -3.81 1.47 -1.12
N THR A 7 -4.26 0.23 -0.98
CA THR A 7 -5.69 -0.10 -1.09
C THR A 7 -6.50 0.67 -0.03
N LEU A 8 -6.00 0.78 1.21
CA LEU A 8 -6.64 1.54 2.27
C LEU A 8 -6.80 3.03 1.92
N GLU A 9 -5.76 3.65 1.38
CA GLU A 9 -5.77 5.06 1.01
C GLU A 9 -6.73 5.33 -0.17
N VAL A 10 -6.72 4.46 -1.19
CA VAL A 10 -7.64 4.60 -2.31
C VAL A 10 -9.08 4.41 -1.86
N MET A 11 -9.35 3.42 -1.02
CA MET A 11 -10.69 3.22 -0.45
C MET A 11 -11.16 4.44 0.35
N ARG A 12 -10.29 5.08 1.14
CA ARG A 12 -10.59 6.34 1.82
C ARG A 12 -10.87 7.48 0.84
N ARG A 13 -10.06 7.63 -0.20
CA ARG A 13 -10.20 8.66 -1.23
C ARG A 13 -11.52 8.58 -1.98
N TYR A 14 -12.01 7.37 -2.23
CA TYR A 14 -13.29 7.13 -2.91
C TYR A 14 -14.48 6.96 -1.96
N GLY A 15 -14.31 7.18 -0.65
CA GLY A 15 -15.40 7.15 0.32
C GLY A 15 -15.98 5.77 0.59
N ILE A 16 -15.22 4.69 0.34
CA ILE A 16 -15.64 3.33 0.68
C ILE A 16 -15.81 3.23 2.20
N PRO A 17 -16.95 2.73 2.70
CA PRO A 17 -17.18 2.57 4.13
C PRO A 17 -16.26 1.51 4.72
N GLU A 18 -15.79 1.79 5.95
CA GLU A 18 -15.02 0.87 6.80
C GLU A 18 -13.83 0.18 6.10
N PRO A 19 -12.92 0.93 5.47
CA PRO A 19 -11.91 0.36 4.60
C PRO A 19 -10.87 -0.47 5.36
N TYR A 20 -10.62 -0.13 6.63
CA TYR A 20 -9.77 -0.90 7.53
C TYR A 20 -10.38 -2.27 7.85
N GLU A 21 -11.67 -2.35 8.17
CA GLU A 21 -12.31 -3.63 8.52
C GLU A 21 -12.41 -4.55 7.31
N LYS A 22 -12.72 -4.03 6.12
CA LYS A 22 -12.68 -4.81 4.87
C LYS A 22 -11.31 -5.42 4.58
N LEU A 23 -10.23 -4.66 4.82
CA LEU A 23 -8.87 -5.17 4.67
C LEU A 23 -8.50 -6.18 5.76
N LYS A 24 -8.96 -5.96 6.99
CA LYS A 24 -8.77 -6.88 8.11
C LYS A 24 -9.49 -8.20 7.87
N GLU A 25 -10.70 -8.20 7.33
CA GLU A 25 -11.41 -9.41 6.92
C GLU A 25 -10.64 -10.20 5.86
N MET A 26 -10.14 -9.51 4.83
CA MET A 26 -9.33 -10.14 3.77
C MET A 26 -8.01 -10.74 4.31
N THR A 27 -7.40 -10.10 5.30
CA THR A 27 -6.09 -10.52 5.84
C THR A 27 -6.19 -11.44 7.06
N ARG A 28 -7.38 -11.64 7.62
CA ARG A 28 -7.58 -12.45 8.81
C ARG A 28 -7.64 -13.93 8.46
N GLY A 29 -6.59 -14.66 8.85
CA GLY A 29 -6.52 -16.11 8.70
C GLY A 29 -6.23 -16.61 7.27
N GLN A 30 -5.97 -15.71 6.33
CA GLN A 30 -5.61 -16.05 4.94
C GLN A 30 -4.31 -15.38 4.51
N ALA A 31 -3.53 -16.09 3.68
CA ALA A 31 -2.34 -15.52 3.06
C ALA A 31 -2.76 -14.48 2.01
N VAL A 32 -2.22 -13.27 2.14
CA VAL A 32 -2.47 -12.18 1.19
C VAL A 32 -1.69 -12.47 -0.10
N THR A 33 -2.37 -13.04 -1.09
CA THR A 33 -1.83 -13.32 -2.43
C THR A 33 -2.28 -12.27 -3.44
N LYS A 34 -1.58 -12.20 -4.58
CA LYS A 34 -1.94 -11.31 -5.70
C LYS A 34 -3.40 -11.51 -6.15
N ASP A 35 -3.84 -12.76 -6.25
CA ASP A 35 -5.21 -13.11 -6.65
C ASP A 35 -6.24 -12.70 -5.60
N SER A 36 -5.93 -12.87 -4.31
CA SER A 36 -6.83 -12.44 -3.23
C SER A 36 -7.08 -10.92 -3.25
N ILE A 37 -6.03 -10.14 -3.49
CA ILE A 37 -6.13 -8.69 -3.59
C ILE A 37 -6.88 -8.26 -4.85
N ARG A 38 -6.62 -8.91 -5.99
CA ARG A 38 -7.33 -8.62 -7.24
C ARG A 38 -8.83 -8.84 -7.07
N LYS A 39 -9.24 -10.00 -6.53
CA LYS A 39 -10.65 -10.29 -6.24
C LYS A 39 -11.27 -9.29 -5.27
N PHE A 40 -10.50 -8.85 -4.27
CA PHE A 40 -10.95 -7.83 -3.33
C PHE A 40 -11.22 -6.50 -4.04
N ILE A 41 -10.29 -6.02 -4.88
CA ILE A 41 -10.44 -4.77 -5.65
C ILE A 41 -11.61 -4.85 -6.66
N GLU A 42 -11.81 -6.01 -7.29
CA GLU A 42 -12.94 -6.28 -8.19
C GLU A 42 -14.29 -6.22 -7.47
N GLY A 43 -14.33 -6.58 -6.18
CA GLY A 43 -15.53 -6.51 -5.35
C GLY A 43 -15.80 -5.16 -4.68
N LEU A 44 -14.94 -4.15 -4.89
CA LEU A 44 -15.18 -2.80 -4.41
C LEU A 44 -16.01 -2.01 -5.43
N ASP A 45 -16.97 -1.24 -4.91
CA ASP A 45 -17.76 -0.29 -5.71
C ASP A 45 -16.89 0.94 -6.03
N LEU A 46 -16.00 0.77 -7.01
CA LEU A 46 -15.06 1.77 -7.47
C LEU A 46 -15.31 2.10 -8.94
N PRO A 47 -15.08 3.37 -9.34
CA PRO A 47 -14.98 3.74 -10.75
C PRO A 47 -13.97 2.87 -11.52
N GLU A 48 -14.27 2.52 -12.77
CA GLU A 48 -13.46 1.61 -13.60
C GLU A 48 -12.00 2.09 -13.78
N ASP A 49 -11.80 3.40 -13.87
CA ASP A 49 -10.49 4.06 -13.95
C ASP A 49 -9.68 3.90 -12.66
N ALA A 50 -10.32 4.04 -11.51
CA ALA A 50 -9.72 3.80 -10.20
C ALA A 50 -9.37 2.32 -10.01
N GLN A 51 -10.27 1.43 -10.41
CA GLN A 51 -10.09 -0.01 -10.32
C GLN A 51 -8.94 -0.49 -11.22
N SER A 52 -8.89 -0.02 -12.47
CA SER A 52 -7.80 -0.32 -13.42
C SER A 52 -6.44 0.18 -12.89
N SER A 53 -6.41 1.36 -12.25
CA SER A 53 -5.20 1.91 -11.64
C SER A 53 -4.70 1.07 -10.45
N LEU A 54 -5.62 0.61 -9.60
CA LEU A 54 -5.33 -0.31 -8.49
C LEU A 54 -4.84 -1.68 -8.97
N LEU A 55 -5.41 -2.21 -10.07
CA LEU A 55 -5.03 -3.50 -10.64
C LEU A 55 -3.67 -3.48 -11.34
N LYS A 56 -3.22 -2.29 -11.80
CA LYS A 56 -1.90 -2.07 -12.38
C LYS A 56 -0.81 -1.84 -11.33
N LEU A 57 -1.18 -1.40 -10.12
CA LEU A 57 -0.24 -1.23 -9.00
C LEU A 57 0.31 -2.59 -8.56
N THR A 58 1.63 -2.73 -8.66
CA THR A 58 2.35 -3.93 -8.23
C THR A 58 3.21 -3.62 -7.01
N PRO A 59 3.46 -4.61 -6.13
CA PRO A 59 4.20 -4.36 -4.89
C PRO A 59 5.66 -3.95 -5.14
N HIS A 60 6.15 -4.16 -6.36
CA HIS A 60 7.48 -3.77 -6.83
C HIS A 60 7.66 -2.26 -7.00
N SER A 61 6.57 -1.51 -7.20
CA SER A 61 6.60 -0.09 -7.55
C SER A 61 6.52 0.87 -6.35
N TYR A 62 6.54 0.34 -5.12
CA TYR A 62 6.33 1.15 -3.93
C TYR A 62 7.43 0.89 -2.88
N THR A 63 8.64 1.30 -3.25
CA THR A 63 9.74 1.57 -2.30
C THR A 63 9.52 2.89 -1.55
N GLY A 64 8.59 3.76 -1.99
CA GLY A 64 8.34 5.06 -1.35
C GLY A 64 9.64 5.86 -1.22
N GLU A 65 9.83 6.53 -0.09
CA GLU A 65 11.08 7.23 0.25
C GLU A 65 12.21 6.29 0.73
N ALA A 66 12.06 4.95 0.68
CA ALA A 66 13.09 4.05 1.20
C ALA A 66 14.42 4.19 0.45
N GLU A 67 14.37 4.46 -0.85
CA GLU A 67 15.57 4.75 -1.65
C GLU A 67 16.20 6.09 -1.26
N ASN A 68 15.37 7.13 -1.09
CA ASN A 68 15.83 8.45 -0.64
C ASN A 68 16.40 8.42 0.79
N LEU A 69 15.80 7.68 1.71
CA LEU A 69 16.30 7.52 3.09
C LEU A 69 17.58 6.69 3.15
N ALA A 70 17.69 5.61 2.36
CA ALA A 70 18.93 4.84 2.26
C ALA A 70 20.08 5.67 1.68
N ALA A 71 19.80 6.50 0.67
CA ALA A 71 20.78 7.41 0.09
C ALA A 71 21.18 8.56 1.04
N ASN A 72 20.25 9.04 1.87
CA ASN A 72 20.47 10.17 2.79
C ASN A 72 20.80 9.78 4.23
N ILE A 73 21.09 8.50 4.52
CA ILE A 73 21.46 8.07 5.88
C ILE A 73 22.66 8.87 6.44
N TRP A 74 23.55 9.34 5.56
CA TRP A 74 24.70 10.19 5.91
C TRP A 74 24.34 11.62 6.34
N ASN A 75 23.16 12.13 5.96
CA ASN A 75 22.73 13.50 6.29
C ASN A 75 21.95 13.58 7.62
N VAL A 76 21.36 12.47 8.06
CA VAL A 76 20.53 12.41 9.28
C VAL A 76 21.30 11.86 10.48
N VAL A 77 22.33 11.05 10.25
CA VAL A 77 23.22 10.58 11.31
C VAL A 77 24.40 11.54 11.39
N ASP A 78 24.39 12.40 12.40
CA ASP A 78 25.53 13.23 12.82
C ASP A 78 26.70 12.35 13.30
N LEU A 79 27.36 11.64 12.36
CA LEU A 79 28.63 10.95 12.59
C LEU A 79 29.83 11.89 12.41
N LYS A 80 29.61 13.21 12.37
CA LYS A 80 30.70 14.20 12.40
C LYS A 80 30.99 14.73 13.80
N SER A 81 30.14 14.42 14.78
CA SER A 81 30.44 14.63 16.19
C SER A 81 31.20 13.41 16.72
N GLY A 82 32.51 13.40 16.47
CA GLY A 82 33.44 12.42 17.03
C GLY A 82 33.43 12.39 18.56
N PHE A 83 33.76 11.22 19.10
CA PHE A 83 34.47 11.14 20.37
C PHE A 83 35.82 11.87 20.27
#